data_AF-A0A524D818-F1
#
_entry.id   AF-A0A524D818-F1
#
_cell.length_a   1.000
_cell.length_b   1.000
_cell.length_c   1.000
_cell.angle_alpha   90.00
_cell.angle_beta   90.00
_cell.angle_gamma   90.00
#
_symmetry.space_group_name_H-M   'P 1'
#
loop_
_entity.id
_entity.type
_entity.pdbx_description
1 polymer ?
#
loop_
_entity_poly.entity_id
_entity_poly.type
_entity_poly.pdbx_seq_one_letter_code
_entity_poly.pdbx_strand_id
1 'polypeptide(L)'
;MDLACKIKIRDPNKLTNKEIDEMFKLYSPHHNVTFESFFKRIKIQFTDIFIFRTKINKKIVGFLGISITRLSLSHSDTYTTFYLGAGYMHKLFRRNRLIQKGIIKLAIRAKFSHLFDRFIIWYDALNYKAYLIPAKYTREYYPNPFKKQIPPSFKRIKTYLGKKRYGDAYNPETGIVNKSYRKLKDHVGIIKPKYLKNIYIRYFLKKNPKYNEGNGLFIFVLFKFPSTILHFLKIIIHKWLMKLSEGDDSKKKQEKDYTVEKEAVFIGKLEEQVRETSPIL
;
A
#
# COMPACT_ATOMS: atom_id res chain seq x y z
N MET A 1 16.14 8.89 18.61
CA MET A 1 15.98 8.62 17.16
C MET A 1 14.68 9.28 16.69
N ASP A 2 14.72 10.23 15.75
CA ASP A 2 13.52 10.93 15.26
C ASP A 2 12.61 10.00 14.45
N LEU A 3 11.41 9.72 14.97
CA LEU A 3 10.40 8.87 14.32
C LEU A 3 9.40 9.70 13.48
N ALA A 4 9.54 11.02 13.46
CA ALA A 4 8.70 11.90 12.67
C ALA A 4 9.19 11.95 11.22
N CYS A 5 8.26 11.75 10.29
CA CYS A 5 8.57 11.71 8.86
C CYS A 5 7.59 12.60 8.08
N LYS A 6 8.09 13.23 7.02
CA LYS A 6 7.31 13.94 6.01
C LYS A 6 7.29 13.16 4.70
N ILE A 7 6.17 13.22 4.00
CA ILE A 7 6.03 12.70 2.64
C ILE A 7 6.21 13.86 1.65
N LYS A 8 7.03 13.65 0.61
CA LYS A 8 7.08 14.51 -0.57
C LYS A 8 6.70 13.68 -1.78
N ILE A 9 5.87 14.24 -2.66
CA ILE A 9 5.52 13.64 -3.95
C ILE A 9 6.45 14.28 -4.99
N ARG A 10 7.16 13.46 -5.76
CA ARG A 10 8.13 13.90 -6.76
C ARG A 10 7.79 13.29 -8.10
N ASP A 11 7.94 14.09 -9.14
CA ASP A 11 8.06 13.58 -10.51
C ASP A 11 9.37 12.77 -10.61
N PRO A 12 9.34 11.51 -11.08
CA PRO A 12 10.54 10.70 -11.26
C PRO A 12 11.62 11.38 -12.11
N ASN A 13 11.23 12.19 -13.10
CA ASN A 13 12.18 12.90 -13.97
C ASN A 13 12.92 14.03 -13.23
N LYS A 14 12.34 14.54 -12.13
CA LYS A 14 12.92 15.61 -11.30
C LYS A 14 13.70 15.07 -10.09
N LEU A 15 13.89 13.76 -9.98
CA LEU A 15 14.73 13.16 -8.94
C LEU A 15 16.22 13.38 -9.27
N THR A 16 16.99 13.81 -8.28
CA THR A 16 18.45 13.92 -8.41
C THR A 16 19.09 12.54 -8.32
N ASN A 17 20.31 12.40 -8.88
CA ASN A 17 21.07 11.15 -8.79
C ASN A 17 21.29 10.72 -7.33
N LYS A 18 21.60 11.68 -6.45
CA LYS A 18 21.73 11.44 -5.00
C LYS A 18 20.45 10.85 -4.38
N GLU A 19 19.27 11.34 -4.76
CA GLU A 19 18.00 10.78 -4.27
C GLU A 19 17.80 9.34 -4.72
N ILE A 20 18.11 9.05 -5.98
CA ILE A 20 17.97 7.70 -6.54
C ILE A 20 18.97 6.74 -5.90
N ASP A 21 20.20 7.18 -5.65
CA ASP A 21 21.23 6.39 -4.95
C ASP A 21 20.81 6.08 -3.51
N GLU A 22 20.29 7.07 -2.77
CA GLU A 22 19.75 6.87 -1.43
C GLU A 22 18.57 5.87 -1.44
N MET A 23 17.66 5.98 -2.42
CA MET A 23 16.56 5.03 -2.60
C MET A 23 17.07 3.61 -2.91
N PHE A 24 18.05 3.47 -3.81
CA PHE A 24 18.61 2.18 -4.17
C PHE A 24 19.34 1.52 -3.00
N LYS A 25 20.13 2.28 -2.22
CA LYS A 25 20.80 1.80 -1.00
C LYS A 25 19.81 1.24 0.04
N LEU A 26 18.59 1.78 0.10
CA LEU A 26 17.52 1.24 0.94
C LEU A 26 16.85 -0.01 0.35
N TYR A 27 16.83 -0.13 -0.98
CA TYR A 27 16.05 -1.13 -1.71
C TYR A 27 16.82 -2.43 -1.97
N SER A 28 18.07 -2.32 -2.44
CA SER A 28 18.92 -3.43 -2.88
C SER A 28 19.31 -4.43 -1.79
N PRO A 29 19.38 -4.09 -0.48
CA PRO A 29 19.60 -5.09 0.56
C PRO A 29 18.47 -6.11 0.66
N HIS A 30 17.29 -5.80 0.11
CA HIS A 30 16.09 -6.61 0.25
C HIS A 30 15.58 -7.19 -1.08
N HIS A 31 16.16 -6.77 -2.20
CA HIS A 31 15.72 -7.16 -3.54
C HIS A 31 16.88 -7.67 -4.37
N ASN A 32 16.61 -8.68 -5.20
CA ASN A 32 17.50 -9.15 -6.26
C ASN A 32 17.32 -8.24 -7.48
N VAL A 33 18.03 -7.12 -7.49
CA VAL A 33 17.86 -6.05 -8.48
C VAL A 33 19.17 -5.29 -8.69
N THR A 34 19.48 -4.96 -9.94
CA THR A 34 20.62 -4.11 -10.30
C THR A 34 20.25 -2.63 -10.17
N PHE A 35 21.24 -1.76 -10.03
CA PHE A 35 20.99 -0.31 -10.02
C PHE A 35 20.32 0.15 -11.32
N GLU A 36 20.79 -0.32 -12.47
CA GLU A 36 20.25 0.04 -13.78
C GLU A 36 18.77 -0.35 -13.93
N SER A 37 18.41 -1.59 -13.59
CA SER A 37 17.02 -2.06 -13.67
C SER A 37 16.11 -1.31 -12.69
N PHE A 38 16.61 -0.97 -11.50
CA PHE A 38 15.92 -0.12 -10.55
C PHE A 38 15.72 1.31 -11.10
N PHE A 39 16.77 1.94 -11.61
CA PHE A 39 16.74 3.29 -12.18
C PHE A 39 15.74 3.37 -13.34
N LYS A 40 15.84 2.45 -14.30
CA LYS A 40 14.92 2.34 -15.45
C LYS A 40 13.48 2.19 -14.98
N ARG A 41 13.25 1.34 -13.97
CA ARG A 41 11.93 1.14 -13.38
C ARG A 41 11.39 2.43 -12.74
N ILE A 42 12.20 3.17 -11.99
CA ILE A 42 11.81 4.43 -11.36
C ILE A 42 11.41 5.47 -12.40
N LYS A 43 12.21 5.63 -13.47
CA LYS A 43 12.01 6.66 -14.49
C LYS A 43 10.85 6.35 -15.45
N ILE A 44 10.65 5.09 -15.81
CA ILE A 44 9.71 4.72 -16.89
C ILE A 44 8.34 4.28 -16.36
N GLN A 45 8.28 3.59 -15.22
CA GLN A 45 7.05 2.88 -14.83
C GLN A 45 6.13 3.67 -13.90
N PHE A 46 6.57 4.82 -13.39
CA PHE A 46 5.84 5.59 -12.39
C PHE A 46 5.64 7.01 -12.85
N THR A 47 4.49 7.59 -12.51
CA THR A 47 4.18 9.00 -12.72
C THR A 47 4.59 9.85 -11.53
N ASP A 48 4.59 9.24 -10.33
CA ASP A 48 4.87 9.91 -9.08
C ASP A 48 5.69 8.97 -8.18
N ILE A 49 6.67 9.53 -7.47
CA ILE A 49 7.42 8.86 -6.41
C ILE A 49 7.11 9.54 -5.08
N PHE A 50 6.62 8.75 -4.13
CA PHE A 50 6.58 9.18 -2.73
C PHE A 50 7.96 9.02 -2.12
N ILE A 51 8.51 10.08 -1.56
CA ILE A 51 9.74 10.06 -0.77
C ILE A 51 9.38 10.37 0.68
N PHE A 52 9.83 9.49 1.57
CA PHE A 52 9.66 9.61 3.01
C PHE A 52 10.98 10.06 3.63
N ARG A 53 10.99 11.26 4.22
CA ARG A 53 12.16 11.84 4.89
C ARG A 53 11.89 12.11 6.36
N THR A 54 12.87 11.81 7.21
CA THR A 54 12.89 12.28 8.60
C THR A 54 12.77 13.80 8.66
N LYS A 55 12.23 14.34 9.77
CA LYS A 55 12.05 15.78 9.90
C LYS A 55 13.36 16.52 10.13
N ILE A 56 14.24 15.96 10.97
CA ILE A 56 15.49 16.61 11.38
C ILE A 56 16.56 16.48 10.29
N ASN A 57 17.16 15.30 10.11
CA ASN A 57 18.31 15.12 9.22
C ASN A 57 17.96 14.94 7.73
N LYS A 58 16.67 15.07 7.36
CA LYS A 58 16.15 14.93 5.99
C LYS A 58 16.53 13.62 5.26
N LYS A 59 17.02 12.60 5.95
CA LYS A 59 17.42 11.32 5.37
C LYS A 59 16.22 10.60 4.76
N ILE A 60 16.37 10.02 3.57
CA ILE A 60 15.34 9.12 3.01
C ILE A 60 15.26 7.88 3.89
N VAL A 61 14.06 7.56 4.37
CA VAL A 61 13.76 6.37 5.18
C VAL A 61 12.76 5.44 4.49
N GLY A 62 12.29 5.83 3.32
CA GLY A 62 11.46 5.01 2.45
C GLY A 62 11.09 5.74 1.18
N PHE A 63 10.53 5.00 0.25
CA PHE A 63 9.90 5.51 -0.96
C PHE A 63 8.84 4.54 -1.48
N LEU A 64 7.98 5.03 -2.37
CA LEU A 64 7.00 4.21 -3.07
C LEU A 64 6.74 4.79 -4.46
N GLY A 65 6.89 3.96 -5.50
CA GLY A 65 6.51 4.31 -6.86
C GLY A 65 5.01 4.17 -7.08
N ILE A 66 4.43 5.15 -7.76
CA ILE A 66 3.02 5.22 -8.10
C ILE A 66 2.87 5.54 -9.58
N SER A 67 2.06 4.75 -10.28
CA SER A 67 1.60 5.09 -11.63
C SER A 67 0.11 5.36 -11.59
N ILE A 68 -0.26 6.57 -12.01
CA ILE A 68 -1.66 6.98 -12.14
C ILE A 68 -2.04 6.87 -13.61
N THR A 69 -3.06 6.09 -13.91
CA THR A 69 -3.54 5.94 -15.29
C THR A 69 -5.05 5.96 -15.32
N ARG A 70 -5.60 6.75 -16.25
CA ARG A 70 -7.02 6.74 -16.57
C ARG A 70 -7.32 5.63 -17.58
N LEU A 71 -8.37 4.88 -17.31
CA LEU A 71 -8.87 3.79 -18.15
C LEU A 71 -10.34 4.06 -18.47
N SER A 72 -10.74 3.85 -19.72
CA SER A 72 -12.14 3.79 -20.12
C SER A 72 -12.40 2.43 -20.75
N LEU A 73 -13.35 1.65 -20.21
CA LEU A 73 -13.79 0.39 -20.81
C LEU A 73 -15.09 0.55 -21.62
N SER A 74 -15.83 1.63 -21.40
CA SER A 74 -16.98 2.09 -22.17
C SER A 74 -17.24 3.57 -21.84
N HIS A 75 -18.17 4.22 -22.55
CA HIS A 75 -18.46 5.65 -22.40
C HIS A 75 -18.84 6.06 -20.96
N SER A 76 -19.49 5.17 -20.21
CA SER A 76 -19.90 5.40 -18.80
C SER A 76 -19.00 4.70 -17.78
N ASP A 77 -17.96 3.99 -18.23
CA ASP A 77 -17.15 3.14 -17.37
C ASP A 77 -15.68 3.58 -17.32
N THR A 78 -15.45 4.71 -16.64
CA THR A 78 -14.13 5.32 -16.47
C THR A 78 -13.54 5.08 -15.08
N TYR A 79 -12.24 4.83 -15.07
CA TYR A 79 -11.47 4.52 -13.88
C TYR A 79 -10.18 5.33 -13.82
N THR A 80 -9.87 5.87 -12.66
CA THR A 80 -8.52 6.30 -12.32
C THR A 80 -7.85 5.20 -11.49
N THR A 81 -6.79 4.61 -12.02
CA THR A 81 -6.09 3.49 -11.39
C THR A 81 -4.74 3.94 -10.83
N PHE A 82 -4.41 3.45 -9.63
CA PHE A 82 -3.13 3.64 -8.96
C PHE A 82 -2.40 2.30 -8.89
N TYR A 83 -1.40 2.13 -9.73
CA TYR A 83 -0.45 1.04 -9.57
C TYR A 83 0.60 1.41 -8.52
N LEU A 84 0.80 0.54 -7.53
CA LEU A 84 1.84 0.71 -6.51
C LEU A 84 2.99 -0.29 -6.76
N GLY A 85 4.23 0.18 -6.69
CA GLY A 85 5.38 -0.71 -6.85
C GLY A 85 6.71 -0.05 -6.51
N ALA A 86 7.79 -0.84 -6.55
CA ALA A 86 9.14 -0.41 -6.17
C ALA A 86 9.12 0.37 -4.85
N GLY A 87 8.64 -0.27 -3.79
CA GLY A 87 8.41 0.38 -2.50
C GLY A 87 9.32 -0.16 -1.42
N TYR A 88 9.91 0.74 -0.63
CA TYR A 88 10.58 0.38 0.61
C TYR A 88 10.22 1.34 1.72
N MET A 89 10.12 0.84 2.94
CA MET A 89 10.05 1.67 4.13
C MET A 89 10.78 0.99 5.26
N HIS A 90 11.64 1.76 5.91
CA HIS A 90 12.34 1.34 7.09
C HIS A 90 11.35 1.00 8.22
N LYS A 91 11.59 -0.10 8.93
CA LYS A 91 10.67 -0.71 9.91
C LYS A 91 10.10 0.28 10.94
N LEU A 92 10.93 1.21 11.40
CA LEU A 92 10.58 2.21 12.41
C LEU A 92 9.52 3.23 11.94
N PHE A 93 9.37 3.43 10.63
CA PHE A 93 8.50 4.46 10.05
C PHE A 93 7.18 3.92 9.47
N ARG A 94 6.95 2.61 9.57
CA ARG A 94 5.78 1.94 8.95
C ARG A 94 4.43 2.26 9.61
N ARG A 95 4.42 2.79 10.85
CA ARG A 95 3.18 3.03 11.64
C ARG A 95 2.48 4.36 11.32
N ASN A 96 3.09 5.25 10.55
CA ASN A 96 2.65 6.66 10.48
C ASN A 96 1.52 6.97 9.47
N ARG A 97 0.83 5.94 8.95
CA ARG A 97 -0.21 6.04 7.90
C ARG A 97 0.19 6.93 6.69
N LEU A 98 1.48 7.05 6.41
CA LEU A 98 2.01 8.06 5.48
C LEU A 98 1.67 7.72 4.03
N ILE A 99 1.70 6.43 3.68
CA ILE A 99 1.31 5.96 2.35
C ILE A 99 -0.16 6.30 2.08
N GLN A 100 -1.04 6.06 3.06
CA GLN A 100 -2.48 6.34 2.94
C GLN A 100 -2.71 7.84 2.75
N LYS A 101 -2.03 8.68 3.54
CA LYS A 101 -2.10 10.15 3.38
C LYS A 101 -1.64 10.60 1.99
N GLY A 102 -0.56 10.02 1.48
CA GLY A 102 -0.07 10.30 0.13
C GLY A 102 -1.08 9.89 -0.94
N ILE A 103 -1.61 8.67 -0.86
CA ILE A 103 -2.61 8.15 -1.81
C ILE A 103 -3.85 9.04 -1.80
N ILE A 104 -4.36 9.44 -0.63
CA ILE A 104 -5.52 10.33 -0.53
C ILE A 104 -5.22 11.68 -1.17
N LYS A 105 -4.03 12.25 -0.96
CA LYS A 105 -3.63 13.51 -1.59
C LYS A 105 -3.63 13.39 -3.13
N LEU A 106 -3.08 12.30 -3.67
CA LEU A 106 -3.11 12.04 -5.10
C LEU A 106 -4.52 11.79 -5.61
N ALA A 107 -5.33 11.06 -4.86
CA ALA A 107 -6.71 10.76 -5.18
C ALA A 107 -7.53 12.06 -5.26
N ILE A 108 -7.44 12.93 -4.26
CA ILE A 108 -8.11 14.24 -4.27
C ILE A 108 -7.68 15.04 -5.50
N ARG A 109 -6.38 15.12 -5.80
CA ARG A 109 -5.88 15.80 -7.01
C ARG A 109 -6.51 15.22 -8.28
N ALA A 110 -6.53 13.89 -8.42
CA ALA A 110 -7.11 13.23 -9.59
C ALA A 110 -8.64 13.38 -9.67
N LYS A 111 -9.34 13.48 -8.53
CA LYS A 111 -10.79 13.67 -8.47
C LYS A 111 -11.22 15.02 -9.05
N PHE A 112 -10.42 16.07 -8.84
CA PHE A 112 -10.68 17.37 -9.45
C PHE A 112 -10.54 17.35 -10.98
N SER A 113 -9.62 16.54 -11.52
CA SER A 113 -9.50 16.34 -12.97
C SER A 113 -10.55 15.38 -13.53
N HIS A 114 -11.01 14.41 -12.72
CA HIS A 114 -11.89 13.32 -13.15
C HIS A 114 -12.99 13.04 -12.12
N LEU A 115 -13.99 13.92 -12.10
CA LEU A 115 -15.06 13.93 -11.10
C LEU A 115 -15.89 12.64 -11.04
N PHE A 116 -16.08 11.94 -12.16
CA PHE A 116 -16.92 10.74 -12.23
C PHE A 116 -16.15 9.43 -12.21
N ASP A 117 -14.82 9.48 -12.28
CA ASP A 117 -14.00 8.27 -12.32
C ASP A 117 -14.15 7.47 -11.01
N ARG A 118 -14.19 6.15 -11.17
CA ARG A 118 -14.03 5.20 -10.07
C ARG A 118 -12.55 4.97 -9.80
N PHE A 119 -12.18 4.85 -8.53
CA PHE A 119 -10.77 4.78 -8.15
C PHE A 119 -10.38 3.39 -7.70
N ILE A 120 -9.30 2.89 -8.28
CA ILE A 120 -8.79 1.54 -8.05
C ILE A 120 -7.32 1.64 -7.64
N ILE A 121 -6.93 0.95 -6.58
CA ILE A 121 -5.52 0.77 -6.23
C ILE A 121 -5.17 -0.69 -6.47
N TRP A 122 -4.05 -0.95 -7.13
CA TRP A 122 -3.63 -2.31 -7.44
C TRP A 122 -2.12 -2.47 -7.44
N TYR A 123 -1.67 -3.69 -7.16
CA TYR A 123 -0.25 -4.09 -7.15
C TYR A 123 -0.15 -5.61 -7.03
N ASP A 124 1.03 -6.18 -7.26
CA ASP A 124 1.33 -7.57 -6.96
C ASP A 124 1.98 -7.69 -5.57
N ALA A 125 1.29 -8.35 -4.63
CA ALA A 125 1.83 -8.64 -3.32
C ALA A 125 2.82 -9.81 -3.41
N LEU A 126 4.12 -9.49 -3.42
CA LEU A 126 5.21 -10.47 -3.46
C LEU A 126 5.41 -11.21 -2.12
N ASN A 127 4.80 -10.71 -1.04
CA ASN A 127 4.84 -11.36 0.28
C ASN A 127 3.57 -11.05 1.08
N TYR A 128 3.40 -11.77 2.20
CA TYR A 128 2.22 -11.64 3.05
C TYR A 128 2.06 -10.25 3.67
N LYS A 129 3.15 -9.49 3.86
CA LYS A 129 3.08 -8.15 4.49
C LYS A 129 2.46 -7.13 3.55
N ALA A 130 2.81 -7.20 2.27
CA ALA A 130 2.15 -6.43 1.21
C ALA A 130 0.65 -6.76 1.17
N TYR A 131 0.29 -8.05 1.25
CA TYR A 131 -1.11 -8.50 1.32
C TYR A 131 -1.87 -7.93 2.53
N LEU A 132 -1.21 -7.81 3.69
CA LEU A 132 -1.82 -7.30 4.92
C LEU A 132 -2.13 -5.80 4.88
N ILE A 133 -1.55 -5.03 3.95
CA ILE A 133 -1.80 -3.58 3.85
C ILE A 133 -3.30 -3.30 3.72
N PRO A 134 -4.00 -3.74 2.66
CA PRO A 134 -5.42 -3.48 2.51
C PRO A 134 -6.24 -4.17 3.60
N ALA A 135 -5.85 -5.36 4.04
CA ALA A 135 -6.51 -6.08 5.14
C ALA A 135 -6.61 -5.24 6.42
N LYS A 136 -5.63 -4.37 6.67
CA LYS A 136 -5.62 -3.46 7.81
C LYS A 136 -6.50 -2.22 7.62
N TYR A 137 -6.63 -1.70 6.39
CA TYR A 137 -7.17 -0.36 6.16
C TYR A 137 -8.52 -0.31 5.46
N THR A 138 -8.96 -1.39 4.82
CA THR A 138 -10.23 -1.41 4.12
C THR A 138 -10.79 -2.82 4.02
N ARG A 139 -12.13 -2.92 3.99
CA ARG A 139 -12.81 -4.18 3.66
C ARG A 139 -12.99 -4.32 2.13
N GLU A 140 -12.80 -3.25 1.37
CA GLU A 140 -13.02 -3.18 -0.08
C GLU A 140 -11.79 -3.56 -0.90
N TYR A 141 -11.27 -4.77 -0.68
CA TYR A 141 -10.16 -5.32 -1.45
C TYR A 141 -10.37 -6.78 -1.81
N TYR A 142 -9.64 -7.23 -2.83
CA TYR A 142 -9.67 -8.59 -3.35
C TYR A 142 -8.24 -9.07 -3.66
N PRO A 143 -7.93 -10.35 -3.39
CA PRO A 143 -8.81 -11.34 -2.74
C PRO A 143 -8.84 -11.14 -1.21
N ASN A 144 -10.03 -11.27 -0.59
CA ASN A 144 -10.25 -11.05 0.85
C ASN A 144 -10.95 -12.30 1.44
N PRO A 145 -10.46 -12.86 2.57
CA PRO A 145 -11.02 -14.07 3.18
C PRO A 145 -12.49 -13.96 3.59
N PHE A 146 -12.99 -12.74 3.83
CA PHE A 146 -14.35 -12.50 4.33
C PHE A 146 -15.31 -12.02 3.24
N LYS A 147 -14.85 -11.87 1.99
CA LYS A 147 -15.69 -11.45 0.88
C LYS A 147 -15.88 -12.58 -0.13
N LYS A 148 -17.07 -12.59 -0.73
CA LYS A 148 -17.35 -13.36 -1.94
C LYS A 148 -16.47 -12.85 -3.11
N GLN A 149 -16.61 -13.50 -4.26
CA GLN A 149 -15.85 -13.16 -5.46
C GLN A 149 -15.98 -11.68 -5.84
N ILE A 150 -14.96 -11.17 -6.52
CA ILE A 150 -14.96 -9.81 -7.07
C ILE A 150 -16.16 -9.64 -8.02
N PRO A 151 -16.92 -8.53 -7.95
CA PRO A 151 -18.03 -8.30 -8.87
C PRO A 151 -17.58 -8.42 -10.34
N PRO A 152 -18.43 -8.95 -11.26
CA PRO A 152 -18.03 -9.22 -12.64
C PRO A 152 -17.42 -8.02 -13.38
N SER A 153 -17.98 -6.82 -13.18
CA SER A 153 -17.47 -5.58 -13.76
C SER A 153 -16.02 -5.28 -13.32
N PHE A 154 -15.71 -5.47 -12.04
CA PHE A 154 -14.35 -5.30 -11.53
C PHE A 154 -13.41 -6.46 -11.90
N LYS A 155 -13.94 -7.67 -12.12
CA LYS A 155 -13.16 -8.82 -12.64
C LYS A 155 -12.56 -8.50 -14.02
N ARG A 156 -13.33 -7.86 -14.90
CA ARG A 156 -12.87 -7.45 -16.24
C ARG A 156 -11.68 -6.48 -16.16
N ILE A 157 -11.78 -5.45 -15.32
CA ILE A 157 -10.69 -4.46 -15.15
C ILE A 157 -9.46 -5.11 -14.53
N LYS A 158 -9.63 -5.91 -13.48
CA LYS A 158 -8.52 -6.63 -12.83
C LYS A 158 -7.78 -7.48 -13.87
N THR A 159 -8.53 -8.17 -14.73
CA THR A 159 -7.98 -8.97 -15.82
C THR A 159 -7.23 -8.12 -16.84
N TYR A 160 -7.83 -7.01 -17.28
CA TYR A 160 -7.21 -6.06 -18.20
C TYR A 160 -5.89 -5.51 -17.64
N LEU A 161 -5.89 -5.03 -16.39
CA LEU A 161 -4.70 -4.48 -15.73
C LEU A 161 -3.61 -5.54 -15.58
N GLY A 162 -3.98 -6.75 -15.14
CA GLY A 162 -3.05 -7.86 -15.00
C GLY A 162 -2.39 -8.25 -16.32
N LYS A 163 -3.19 -8.49 -17.37
CA LYS A 163 -2.69 -8.83 -18.71
C LYS A 163 -1.85 -7.71 -19.31
N LYS A 164 -2.31 -6.47 -19.24
CA LYS A 164 -1.55 -5.31 -19.75
C LYS A 164 -0.19 -5.17 -19.06
N ARG A 165 -0.12 -5.45 -17.76
CA ARG A 165 1.11 -5.22 -16.97
C ARG A 165 2.10 -6.38 -17.01
N TYR A 166 1.59 -7.61 -17.06
CA TYR A 166 2.38 -8.82 -16.84
C TYR A 166 2.30 -9.81 -18.02
N GLY A 167 1.44 -9.59 -19.01
CA GLY A 167 1.24 -10.50 -20.12
C GLY A 167 0.86 -11.90 -19.62
N ASP A 168 1.50 -12.91 -20.20
CA ASP A 168 1.25 -14.33 -19.91
C ASP A 168 1.67 -14.76 -18.50
N ALA A 169 2.50 -13.95 -17.82
CA ALA A 169 2.83 -14.19 -16.42
C ALA A 169 1.61 -14.04 -15.49
N TYR A 170 0.54 -13.37 -15.91
CA TYR A 170 -0.66 -13.18 -15.10
C TYR A 170 -1.75 -14.19 -15.41
N ASN A 171 -2.12 -14.99 -14.40
CA ASN A 171 -3.27 -15.88 -14.47
C ASN A 171 -4.55 -15.13 -14.02
N PRO A 172 -5.55 -14.94 -14.90
CA PRO A 172 -6.75 -14.18 -14.57
C PRO A 172 -7.72 -14.89 -13.62
N GLU A 173 -7.67 -16.21 -13.55
CA GLU A 173 -8.54 -17.02 -12.69
C GLU A 173 -8.08 -16.96 -11.24
N THR A 174 -6.79 -17.19 -11.03
CA THR A 174 -6.19 -17.21 -9.69
C THR A 174 -5.78 -15.81 -9.23
N GLY A 175 -5.47 -14.91 -10.16
CA GLY A 175 -4.85 -13.62 -9.89
C GLY A 175 -3.37 -13.72 -9.51
N ILE A 176 -2.73 -14.86 -9.75
CA ILE A 176 -1.30 -15.05 -9.50
C ILE A 176 -0.50 -14.43 -10.65
N VAL A 177 0.63 -13.80 -10.30
CA VAL A 177 1.64 -13.34 -11.24
C VAL A 177 2.88 -14.21 -11.08
N ASN A 178 3.09 -15.12 -12.04
CA ASN A 178 4.25 -15.99 -12.10
C ASN A 178 5.50 -15.18 -12.45
N LYS A 179 6.54 -15.24 -11.63
CA LYS A 179 7.79 -14.52 -11.91
C LYS A 179 8.86 -15.52 -12.37
N SER A 180 9.63 -15.14 -13.38
CA SER A 180 10.77 -15.93 -13.84
C SER A 180 11.91 -15.99 -12.80
N TYR A 181 11.93 -15.08 -11.83
CA TYR A 181 12.89 -15.10 -10.73
C TYR A 181 12.31 -14.44 -9.46
N ARG A 182 12.90 -14.79 -8.31
CA ARG A 182 12.55 -14.22 -7.02
C ARG A 182 13.09 -12.80 -6.89
N LYS A 183 12.20 -11.80 -6.90
CA LYS A 183 12.57 -10.38 -6.72
C LYS A 183 13.03 -10.03 -5.31
N LEU A 184 12.49 -10.71 -4.31
CA LEU A 184 12.80 -10.48 -2.90
C LEU A 184 13.90 -11.43 -2.45
N LYS A 185 14.86 -10.95 -1.66
CA LYS A 185 15.91 -11.79 -1.05
C LYS A 185 15.33 -12.76 -0.01
N ASP A 186 16.03 -13.84 0.30
CA ASP A 186 15.44 -14.95 1.07
C ASP A 186 15.01 -14.59 2.50
N HIS A 187 15.74 -13.68 3.14
CA HIS A 187 15.39 -13.16 4.46
C HIS A 187 14.11 -12.30 4.47
N VAL A 188 13.57 -11.97 3.31
CA VAL A 188 12.39 -11.12 3.14
C VAL A 188 11.11 -11.94 3.12
N GLY A 189 10.14 -11.55 3.95
CA GLY A 189 8.78 -12.09 3.87
C GLY A 189 8.64 -13.50 4.45
N ILE A 190 9.61 -13.95 5.25
CA ILE A 190 9.55 -15.23 5.97
C ILE A 190 8.32 -15.23 6.90
N ILE A 191 7.47 -16.24 6.73
CA ILE A 191 6.30 -16.47 7.59
C ILE A 191 6.73 -17.41 8.72
N LYS A 192 6.87 -16.86 9.93
CA LYS A 192 7.12 -17.68 11.13
C LYS A 192 5.87 -18.48 11.51
N PRO A 193 6.00 -19.70 12.07
CA PRO A 193 4.84 -20.52 12.47
C PRO A 193 3.84 -19.76 13.36
N LYS A 194 4.32 -18.91 14.28
CA LYS A 194 3.47 -18.08 15.15
C LYS A 194 2.48 -17.18 14.39
N TYR A 195 2.79 -16.79 13.16
CA TYR A 195 1.93 -15.94 12.33
C TYR A 195 0.80 -16.70 11.63
N LEU A 196 0.86 -18.03 11.57
CA LEU A 196 -0.20 -18.85 10.96
C LEU A 196 -1.51 -18.83 11.76
N LYS A 197 -1.50 -18.31 13.00
CA LYS A 197 -2.73 -18.02 13.75
C LYS A 197 -3.57 -16.92 13.08
N ASN A 198 -2.97 -16.06 12.25
CA ASN A 198 -3.66 -14.99 11.52
C ASN A 198 -4.37 -15.53 10.26
N ILE A 199 -5.70 -15.38 10.21
CA ILE A 199 -6.53 -15.83 9.09
C ILE A 199 -6.16 -15.21 7.73
N TYR A 200 -5.73 -13.95 7.70
CA TYR A 200 -5.30 -13.29 6.47
C TYR A 200 -4.01 -13.91 5.93
N ILE A 201 -3.07 -14.27 6.80
CA ILE A 201 -1.80 -14.90 6.40
C ILE A 201 -2.07 -16.32 5.88
N ARG A 202 -2.92 -17.10 6.55
CA ARG A 202 -3.35 -18.41 6.04
C ARG A 202 -4.04 -18.30 4.68
N TYR A 203 -4.91 -17.31 4.52
CA TYR A 203 -5.61 -17.09 3.25
C TYR A 203 -4.65 -16.68 2.12
N PHE A 204 -3.67 -15.81 2.41
CA PHE A 204 -2.60 -15.46 1.47
C PHE A 204 -1.84 -16.71 1.01
N LEU A 205 -1.41 -17.56 1.95
CA LEU A 205 -0.72 -18.82 1.64
C LEU A 205 -1.57 -19.75 0.77
N LYS A 206 -2.87 -19.89 1.10
CA LYS A 206 -3.81 -20.69 0.29
C LYS A 206 -3.95 -20.16 -1.14
N LYS A 207 -3.93 -18.83 -1.32
CA LYS A 207 -4.10 -18.18 -2.63
C LYS A 207 -2.80 -18.03 -3.43
N ASN A 208 -1.65 -18.04 -2.77
CA ASN A 208 -0.34 -17.93 -3.39
C ASN A 208 0.64 -18.93 -2.75
N PRO A 209 0.45 -20.24 -2.98
CA PRO A 209 1.26 -21.28 -2.35
C PRO A 209 2.75 -21.18 -2.75
N LYS A 210 3.03 -20.65 -3.94
CA LYS A 210 4.37 -20.46 -4.52
C LYS A 210 4.95 -19.06 -4.28
N TYR A 211 4.49 -18.33 -3.25
CA TYR A 211 5.01 -16.98 -2.97
C TYR A 211 6.52 -16.98 -2.66
N ASN A 212 7.03 -18.07 -2.08
CA ASN A 212 8.45 -18.27 -1.78
C ASN A 212 9.30 -18.42 -3.06
N GLU A 213 8.74 -18.93 -4.15
CA GLU A 213 9.36 -18.95 -5.48
C GLU A 213 9.39 -17.55 -6.13
N GLY A 214 8.72 -16.56 -5.51
CA GLY A 214 8.68 -15.16 -5.98
C GLY A 214 7.37 -14.74 -6.63
N ASN A 215 6.37 -15.64 -6.70
CA ASN A 215 5.08 -15.33 -7.28
C ASN A 215 4.35 -14.23 -6.50
N GLY A 216 3.76 -13.30 -7.25
CA GLY A 216 2.97 -12.21 -6.69
C GLY A 216 1.48 -12.54 -6.66
N LEU A 217 0.78 -12.14 -5.61
CA LEU A 217 -0.68 -12.17 -5.58
C LEU A 217 -1.24 -10.82 -6.02
N PHE A 218 -2.02 -10.77 -7.09
CA PHE A 218 -2.60 -9.52 -7.57
C PHE A 218 -3.65 -9.00 -6.58
N ILE A 219 -3.35 -7.83 -6.01
CA ILE A 219 -4.22 -7.11 -5.10
C ILE A 219 -4.98 -6.05 -5.85
N PHE A 220 -6.28 -5.99 -5.60
CA PHE A 220 -7.19 -5.03 -6.21
C PHE A 220 -8.05 -4.41 -5.11
N VAL A 221 -7.95 -3.09 -4.93
CA VAL A 221 -8.63 -2.34 -3.89
C VAL A 221 -9.55 -1.32 -4.53
N LEU A 222 -10.82 -1.32 -4.11
CA LEU A 222 -11.81 -0.34 -4.51
C LEU A 222 -11.75 0.85 -3.55
N PHE A 223 -11.40 2.01 -4.07
CA PHE A 223 -11.35 3.24 -3.30
C PHE A 223 -12.69 3.97 -3.38
N LYS A 224 -13.49 3.87 -2.31
CA LYS A 224 -14.78 4.56 -2.19
C LYS A 224 -14.55 6.00 -1.69
N PHE A 225 -14.58 6.96 -2.60
CA PHE A 225 -14.24 8.37 -2.32
C PHE A 225 -15.03 9.00 -1.16
N PRO A 226 -16.38 9.04 -1.20
CA PRO A 226 -17.16 9.77 -0.20
C PRO A 226 -16.93 9.24 1.22
N SER A 227 -17.01 7.91 1.38
CA SER A 227 -16.81 7.26 2.69
C SER A 227 -15.38 7.40 3.21
N THR A 228 -14.38 7.38 2.31
CA THR A 228 -12.98 7.49 2.72
C THR A 228 -12.63 8.92 3.14
N ILE A 229 -13.09 9.93 2.39
CA ILE A 229 -12.83 11.34 2.74
C ILE A 229 -13.55 11.70 4.04
N LEU A 230 -14.83 11.32 4.21
CA LEU A 230 -15.59 11.56 5.44
C LEU A 230 -14.91 10.95 6.68
N HIS A 231 -14.39 9.72 6.57
CA HIS A 231 -13.66 9.10 7.67
C HIS A 231 -12.38 9.87 8.03
N PHE A 232 -11.62 10.34 7.04
CA PHE A 232 -10.41 11.13 7.27
C PHE A 232 -10.73 12.53 7.82
N LEU A 233 -11.80 13.18 7.35
CA LEU A 233 -12.28 14.46 7.89
C LEU A 233 -12.70 14.29 9.35
N LYS A 234 -13.44 13.25 9.71
CA LYS A 234 -13.79 12.94 11.10
C LYS A 234 -12.55 12.79 11.99
N ILE A 235 -11.50 12.12 11.51
CA ILE A 235 -10.24 11.99 12.26
C ILE A 235 -9.54 13.35 12.43
N ILE A 236 -9.53 14.19 11.39
CA ILE A 236 -8.91 15.53 11.46
C ILE A 236 -9.69 16.43 12.42
N ILE A 237 -11.02 16.46 12.31
CA ILE A 237 -11.91 17.22 13.19
C ILE A 237 -11.75 16.74 14.63
N HIS A 238 -11.76 15.43 14.87
CA HIS A 238 -11.54 14.88 16.21
C HIS A 238 -10.17 15.27 16.78
N LYS A 239 -9.10 15.21 15.99
CA LYS A 239 -7.78 15.69 16.44
C LYS A 239 -7.74 17.19 16.70
N TRP A 240 -8.46 17.98 15.91
CA TRP A 240 -8.57 19.42 16.09
C TRP A 240 -9.35 19.75 17.36
N LEU A 241 -10.48 19.08 17.60
CA LEU A 241 -11.28 19.17 18.84
C LEU A 241 -10.48 18.74 20.08
N MET A 242 -9.72 17.63 20.01
CA MET A 242 -8.83 17.21 21.10
C MET A 242 -7.70 18.20 21.34
N LYS A 243 -7.16 18.82 20.29
CA LYS A 243 -6.11 19.84 20.42
C LYS A 243 -6.66 21.17 20.97
N LEU A 244 -7.95 21.44 20.76
CA LEU A 244 -8.66 22.56 21.39
C LEU A 244 -8.98 22.25 22.85
N SER A 245 -9.33 21.00 23.20
CA SER A 245 -9.54 20.59 24.59
C SER A 245 -8.22 20.40 25.37
N GLU A 246 -7.08 20.24 24.71
CA GLU A 246 -5.75 20.23 25.37
C GLU A 246 -5.29 21.64 25.80
N GLY A 247 -6.03 22.69 25.43
CA GLY A 247 -5.82 24.06 25.90
C GLY A 247 -6.69 24.46 27.10
N ASP A 248 -7.59 23.58 27.56
CA ASP A 248 -8.54 23.87 28.63
C ASP A 248 -8.81 22.60 29.45
N ASP A 249 -8.30 22.58 30.67
CA ASP A 249 -8.51 21.63 31.76
C ASP A 249 -7.94 20.20 31.71
N SER A 250 -6.88 20.06 32.53
CA SER A 250 -6.79 19.05 33.57
C SER A 250 -8.11 18.87 34.35
N LYS A 251 -9.04 18.04 33.86
CA LYS A 251 -10.02 17.23 34.63
C LYS A 251 -11.17 16.79 33.72
N LYS A 252 -11.13 15.51 33.29
CA LYS A 252 -12.21 14.52 33.46
C LYS A 252 -11.91 13.30 32.59
N LYS A 253 -11.52 12.23 33.30
CA LYS A 253 -11.33 10.88 32.80
C LYS A 253 -12.65 10.12 33.00
N GLN A 254 -12.88 9.13 32.14
CA GLN A 254 -14.05 8.22 32.09
C GLN A 254 -15.30 8.93 31.53
N GLU A 255 -15.99 8.42 30.51
CA GLU A 255 -16.45 7.06 30.35
C GLU A 255 -17.05 6.90 28.93
N LYS A 256 -16.74 5.80 28.24
CA LYS A 256 -17.54 5.08 27.22
C LYS A 256 -16.63 4.29 26.30
N ASP A 257 -16.27 3.10 26.74
CA ASP A 257 -15.53 2.14 25.93
C ASP A 257 -16.12 0.75 26.17
N TYR A 258 -16.97 0.27 25.26
CA TYR A 258 -17.41 -1.15 25.26
C TYR A 258 -17.67 -1.71 23.85
N THR A 259 -17.24 -1.01 22.78
CA THR A 259 -17.36 -1.54 21.40
C THR A 259 -16.09 -1.37 20.56
N VAL A 260 -15.11 -0.61 21.04
CA VAL A 260 -13.82 -0.36 20.35
C VAL A 260 -12.78 -1.42 20.72
N GLU A 261 -12.90 -2.07 21.87
CA GLU A 261 -11.87 -2.97 22.42
C GLU A 261 -11.62 -4.22 21.56
N LYS A 262 -12.66 -4.82 20.96
CA LYS A 262 -12.48 -6.01 20.09
C LYS A 262 -11.84 -5.67 18.74
N GLU A 263 -12.12 -4.51 18.15
CA GLU A 263 -11.43 -4.04 16.94
C GLU A 263 -10.00 -3.55 17.24
N ALA A 264 -9.78 -2.90 18.40
CA ALA A 264 -8.47 -2.42 18.82
C ALA A 264 -7.49 -3.55 19.15
N VAL A 265 -7.95 -4.63 19.81
CA VAL A 265 -7.12 -5.82 20.09
C VAL A 265 -6.78 -6.56 18.79
N PHE A 266 -7.70 -6.59 17.81
CA PHE A 266 -7.45 -7.20 16.50
C PHE A 266 -6.47 -6.39 15.64
N ILE A 267 -6.64 -5.07 15.59
CA ILE A 267 -5.73 -4.15 14.91
C ILE A 267 -4.35 -4.16 15.58
N GLY A 268 -4.28 -4.24 16.92
CA GLY A 268 -3.04 -4.33 17.69
C GLY A 268 -2.22 -5.59 17.38
N LYS A 269 -2.87 -6.75 17.25
CA LYS A 269 -2.20 -8.02 16.86
C LYS A 269 -1.75 -8.02 15.40
N LEU A 270 -2.49 -7.39 14.50
CA LEU A 270 -2.07 -7.15 13.11
C LEU A 270 -0.87 -6.19 13.03
N GLU A 271 -0.81 -5.22 13.95
CA GLU A 271 0.25 -4.22 13.99
C GLU A 271 1.62 -4.75 14.33
N GLU A 272 1.70 -5.67 15.28
CA GLU A 272 2.95 -6.31 15.66
C GLU A 272 3.53 -7.16 14.52
N GLN A 273 2.68 -7.83 13.74
CA GLN A 273 3.08 -8.70 12.63
C GLN A 273 3.57 -7.93 11.39
N VAL A 274 3.07 -6.70 11.18
CA VAL A 274 3.56 -5.77 10.14
C VAL A 274 4.88 -5.08 10.58
N ARG A 275 5.16 -5.02 11.89
CA ARG A 275 6.31 -4.32 12.48
C ARG A 275 7.67 -4.97 12.18
N GLU A 276 7.74 -6.29 12.05
CA GLU A 276 9.03 -6.99 12.26
C GLU A 276 10.03 -7.07 11.08
N THR A 277 9.71 -7.13 9.77
CA THR A 277 10.80 -7.30 8.74
C THR A 277 10.40 -6.92 7.30
N SER A 278 11.30 -6.30 6.52
CA SER A 278 11.35 -6.18 5.03
C SER A 278 10.30 -5.37 4.20
N PRO A 279 10.58 -5.03 2.91
CA PRO A 279 9.92 -4.02 2.07
C PRO A 279 8.40 -4.08 1.98
N ILE A 280 7.78 -2.92 1.74
CA ILE A 280 6.32 -2.73 1.76
C ILE A 280 5.64 -3.35 0.53
N LEU A 281 6.33 -3.49 -0.60
CA LEU A 281 5.81 -4.08 -1.84
C LEU A 281 6.93 -4.80 -2.62
#